data_AF-A0A2H5X4V5-F1
#
_entry.id   AF-A0A2H5X4V5-F1
#
_cell.length_a   1.000
_cell.length_b   1.000
_cell.length_c   1.000
_cell.angle_alpha   90.00
_cell.angle_beta   90.00
_cell.angle_gamma   90.00
#
_symmetry.space_group_name_H-M   'P 1'
#
loop_
_entity.id
_entity.type
_entity.pdbx_description
1 polymer ?
#
loop_
_entity_poly.entity_id
_entity_poly.type
_entity_poly.pdbx_seq_one_letter_code
_entity_poly.pdbx_strand_id
1 'polypeptide(L)' 'MPLEDIELRRQLMHEVAKRPIDYSLLDLHVVHGVVYLRGTVRKLRGYDTDPEKEIETLCRIFRQKPGIREVVNEVTVRH' A
#
# COMPACT_ATOMS: atom_id res chain seq x y z
N MET A 1 6.50 -14.60 -10.52
CA MET A 1 6.49 -13.13 -10.50
C MET A 1 7.74 -12.65 -11.24
N PRO A 2 7.61 -11.81 -12.28
CA PRO A 2 8.74 -11.17 -12.95
C PRO A 2 9.66 -10.42 -11.98
N LEU A 3 10.96 -10.29 -12.29
CA LEU A 3 11.91 -9.56 -11.44
C LEU A 3 11.50 -8.10 -11.20
N GLU A 4 10.98 -7.45 -12.24
CA GLU A 4 10.48 -6.07 -12.19
C GLU A 4 9.33 -5.91 -11.17
N ASP A 5 8.39 -6.88 -11.13
CA ASP A 5 7.28 -6.87 -10.18
C ASP A 5 7.78 -7.06 -8.73
N ILE A 6 8.85 -7.85 -8.52
CA ILE A 6 9.47 -8.05 -7.19
C ILE A 6 10.11 -6.74 -6.71
N GLU A 7 10.87 -6.08 -7.58
CA GLU A 7 11.53 -4.81 -7.26
C GLU A 7 10.51 -3.70 -6.99
N LEU A 8 9.49 -3.60 -7.85
CA LEU A 8 8.41 -2.64 -7.69
C LEU A 8 7.65 -2.89 -6.37
N ARG A 9 7.30 -4.15 -6.07
CA ARG A 9 6.70 -4.52 -4.78
C ARG A 9 7.56 -4.08 -3.60
N ARG A 10 8.87 -4.29 -3.65
CA ARG A 10 9.80 -3.88 -2.58
C ARG A 10 9.80 -2.37 -2.39
N GLN A 11 9.82 -1.59 -3.47
CA GLN A 11 9.73 -0.14 -3.41
C GLN A 11 8.41 0.34 -2.81
N LEU A 12 7.29 -0.27 -3.20
CA LEU A 12 5.96 0.07 -2.67
C LEU A 12 5.85 -0.24 -1.18
N MET A 13 6.32 -1.42 -0.74
CA MET A 13 6.37 -1.77 0.68
C MET A 13 7.21 -0.79 1.50
N HIS A 14 8.30 -0.26 0.91
CA HIS A 14 9.08 0.78 1.56
C HIS A 14 8.29 2.09 1.74
N GLU A 15 7.43 2.47 0.80
CA GLU A 15 6.52 3.62 0.98
C GLU A 15 5.44 3.36 2.03
N VAL A 16 4.90 2.14 2.11
CA VAL A 16 3.95 1.76 3.17
C VAL A 16 4.59 1.88 4.55
N ALA A 17 5.83 1.38 4.71
CA ALA A 17 6.53 1.36 5.99
C ALA A 17 6.84 2.75 6.56
N LYS A 18 6.81 3.81 5.73
CA LYS A 18 6.97 5.19 6.18
C LYS A 18 5.72 5.77 6.84
N ARG A 19 4.56 5.10 6.73
CA ARG A 19 3.28 5.60 7.22
C ARG A 19 3.03 5.15 8.66
N PRO A 20 2.45 6.02 9.52
CA PRO A 20 2.12 5.69 10.91
C PRO A 20 0.82 4.87 11.01
N ILE A 21 0.74 3.76 10.28
CA ILE A 21 -0.39 2.81 10.29
C ILE A 21 0.11 1.41 10.61
N ASP A 22 -0.74 0.60 11.23
CA ASP A 22 -0.49 -0.83 11.38
C ASP A 22 -0.86 -1.54 10.08
N TYR A 23 0.17 -1.96 9.34
CA TYR A 23 0.08 -2.69 8.08
C TYR A 23 0.34 -4.19 8.24
N SER A 24 0.34 -4.73 9.47
CA SER A 24 0.67 -6.14 9.73
C SER A 24 -0.28 -7.13 9.05
N LEU A 25 -1.49 -6.69 8.73
CA LEU A 25 -2.53 -7.46 8.01
C LEU A 25 -2.79 -6.91 6.59
N LEU A 26 -1.89 -6.07 6.08
CA LEU A 26 -1.94 -5.59 4.71
C LEU A 26 -1.17 -6.57 3.81
N ASP A 27 -1.82 -7.03 2.75
CA ASP A 27 -1.17 -7.76 1.67
C ASP A 27 -1.01 -6.84 0.46
N LEU A 28 0.22 -6.74 -0.05
CA LEU A 28 0.59 -5.96 -1.23
C LEU A 28 1.21 -6.89 -2.26
N HIS A 29 0.51 -7.01 -3.39
CA HIS A 29 0.92 -7.84 -4.50
C HIS A 29 0.98 -7.03 -5.80
N VAL A 30 1.94 -7.36 -6.66
CA VAL A 30 2.12 -6.70 -7.95
C VAL A 30 2.15 -7.76 -9.04
N VAL A 31 1.29 -7.60 -10.05
CA VAL A 31 1.21 -8.52 -11.18
C VAL A 31 1.10 -7.72 -12.46
N HIS A 32 2.12 -7.81 -13.30
CA HIS A 32 2.17 -7.09 -14.58
C HIS A 32 1.88 -5.59 -14.39
N GLY A 33 2.48 -4.94 -13.39
CA GLY A 33 2.24 -3.51 -13.13
C GLY A 33 0.84 -3.15 -12.60
N VAL A 34 0.02 -4.13 -12.20
CA VAL A 34 -1.20 -3.88 -11.41
C VAL A 34 -0.89 -4.13 -9.94
N VAL A 35 -1.14 -3.14 -9.09
CA VAL A 35 -0.94 -3.25 -7.64
C VAL A 35 -2.26 -3.61 -6.96
N TYR A 36 -2.26 -4.70 -6.21
CA TYR A 36 -3.37 -5.11 -5.36
C TYR A 36 -3.01 -4.82 -3.91
N LEU A 37 -3.83 -3.98 -3.26
CA LEU A 37 -3.77 -3.67 -1.84
C LEU A 37 -4.98 -4.32 -1.16
N ARG A 38 -4.72 -5.29 -0.28
CA ARG A 38 -5.75 -6.11 0.36
C ARG A 38 -5.54 -6.21 1.85
N GLY A 39 -6.60 -6.61 2.55
CA GLY A 39 -6.54 -6.95 3.97
C GLY A 39 -7.03 -5.82 4.85
N THR A 40 -6.40 -5.64 6.01
CA THR A 40 -6.88 -4.69 7.02
C THR A 40 -5.76 -3.80 7.50
N VAL A 41 -6.05 -2.50 7.63
CA VAL A 41 -5.15 -1.54 8.27
C VAL A 41 -5.82 -0.92 9.49
N ARG A 42 -4.98 -0.55 10.46
CA ARG A 42 -5.43 0.08 11.71
C ARG A 42 -4.57 1.29 12.03
N LYS A 43 -5.09 2.15 12.89
CA LYS A 43 -4.33 3.24 13.48
C LYS A 43 -3.23 2.67 14.35
N LEU A 44 -1.99 3.13 14.15
CA LEU A 44 -0.89 2.77 15.04
C LEU A 44 -1.06 3.52 16.37
N ARG A 45 -0.91 2.82 17.49
CA ARG A 45 -1.10 3.43 18.82
C ARG A 45 -0.08 4.54 19.05
N GLY A 46 -0.54 5.66 19.61
CA GLY A 46 0.32 6.81 19.92
C GLY A 46 0.51 7.81 18.76
N TYR A 47 -0.02 7.52 17.56
CA TYR A 47 -0.01 8.44 16.44
C TYR A 47 -1.39 9.02 16.22
N ASP A 48 -1.51 10.32 15.93
CA ASP A 48 -2.78 10.92 15.53
C ASP A 48 -2.93 10.97 14.00
N THR A 49 -3.02 9.78 13.40
CA THR A 49 -3.24 9.62 11.96
C THR A 49 -4.62 9.02 11.68
N ASP A 50 -5.17 9.38 10.53
CA ASP A 50 -6.34 8.75 9.93
C ASP A 50 -5.88 7.69 8.91
N PRO A 51 -6.04 6.38 9.20
CA PRO A 51 -5.58 5.32 8.31
C PRO A 51 -6.22 5.38 6.92
N GLU A 52 -7.44 5.88 6.80
CA GLU A 52 -8.13 5.99 5.52
C GLU A 52 -7.44 7.01 4.61
N LYS A 53 -7.10 8.18 5.15
CA LYS A 53 -6.32 9.20 4.44
C LYS A 53 -4.92 8.74 4.07
N GLU A 54 -4.27 7.97 4.93
CA GLU A 54 -2.94 7.41 4.63
C GLU A 54 -3.01 6.41 3.46
N ILE A 55 -4.01 5.53 3.43
CA ILE A 55 -4.21 4.60 2.32
C ILE A 55 -4.54 5.33 1.02
N GLU A 56 -5.39 6.36 1.07
CA GLU A 56 -5.67 7.19 -0.10
C GLU A 56 -4.39 7.87 -0.63
N THR A 57 -3.57 8.40 0.28
CA THR A 57 -2.30 9.04 -0.07
C THR A 57 -1.32 8.03 -0.69
N LEU A 58 -1.22 6.82 -0.13
CA LEU A 58 -0.41 5.74 -0.70
C LEU A 58 -0.90 5.38 -2.11
N CYS A 59 -2.21 5.22 -2.31
CA CYS A 59 -2.77 4.91 -3.63
C CYS A 59 -2.43 5.99 -4.67
N ARG A 60 -2.47 7.28 -4.29
CA ARG A 60 -2.07 8.40 -5.16
C ARG A 60 -0.60 8.32 -5.52
N ILE A 61 0.29 8.06 -4.55
CA ILE A 61 1.73 7.91 -4.78
C ILE A 61 2.02 6.71 -5.69
N PHE A 62 1.33 5.59 -5.50
CA PHE A 62 1.53 4.39 -6.29
C PHE A 62 1.17 4.62 -7.75
N ARG A 63 0.04 5.30 -8.02
CA ARG A 63 -0.37 5.66 -9.38
C ARG A 63 0.62 6.60 -10.10
N GLN A 64 1.46 7.32 -9.36
CA GLN A 64 2.48 8.21 -9.94
C GLN A 64 3.81 7.51 -10.24
N LYS A 65 4.01 6.28 -9.77
CA LYS A 65 5.28 5.57 -10.00
C LYS A 65 5.31 4.92 -11.40
N PRO A 66 6.47 4.98 -12.09
CA PRO A 66 6.63 4.33 -13.39
C PRO A 66 6.47 2.81 -13.26
N GLY A 67 5.89 2.19 -14.27
CA GLY A 67 5.62 0.74 -14.29
C GLY A 67 4.29 0.33 -13.64
N ILE A 68 3.59 1.24 -12.95
CA ILE A 68 2.25 1.00 -12.43
C ILE A 68 1.22 1.44 -13.45
N ARG A 69 0.36 0.50 -13.85
CA ARG A 69 -0.77 0.72 -14.76
C ARG A 69 -2.05 0.99 -14.01
N GLU A 70 -2.25 0.27 -12.91
CA GLU A 70 -3.46 0.35 -12.10
C GLU A 70 -3.18 0.02 -10.63
N VAL A 71 -3.99 0.59 -9.75
CA VAL A 71 -3.98 0.32 -8.31
C VAL A 71 -5.38 -0.04 -7.87
N VAL A 72 -5.55 -1.29 -7.45
CA VAL A 72 -6.77 -1.87 -6.92
C VAL A 72 -6.69 -1.82 -5.38
N ASN A 73 -7.60 -1.08 -4.77
CA ASN A 73 -7.66 -0.92 -3.31
C ASN A 73 -8.89 -1.66 -2.74
N GLU A 74 -8.63 -2.75 -2.03
CA GLU A 74 -9.62 -3.59 -1.33
C GLU A 74 -9.32 -3.60 0.19
N VAL A 75 -8.63 -2.58 0.69
CA VAL A 75 -8.25 -2.48 2.10
C VAL A 75 -9.45 -2.09 2.94
N THR A 76 -9.65 -2.82 4.04
CA THR A 76 -10.62 -2.46 5.08
C THR A 76 -9.91 -1.68 6.19
N VAL A 77 -10.39 -0.49 6.51
CA VAL A 77 -9.91 0.27 7.67
C VAL A 77 -10.66 -0.19 8.91
N ARG A 78 -9.92 -0.52 9.98
CA ARG A 78 -10.48 -0.77 11.32
C ARG A 78 -9.97 0.27 12.31
N HIS A 79 -10.89 0.82 13.10
CA HIS A 79 -10.62 1.77 14.18
C HIS A 79 -10.20 1.06 15.47
#